data_AF-A0A1V5LG58-F1
#
_entry.id   AF-A0A1V5LG58-F1
#
_cell.length_a   1.000
_cell.length_b   1.000
_cell.length_c   1.000
_cell.angle_alpha   90.00
_cell.angle_beta   90.00
_cell.angle_gamma   90.00
#
_symmetry.space_group_name_H-M   'P 1'
#
loop_
_entity.id
_entity.type
_entity.pdbx_description
1 polymer ?
#
loop_
_entity_poly.entity_id
_entity_poly.type
_entity_poly.pdbx_seq_one_letter_code
_entity_poly.pdbx_strand_id
1 'polypeptide(L)'
;MSVTQSQMDFISQRRLNRDMILGAYGVPLHMLGISETTNRATAESAEYVFARWVVRPRLQRLRAKLNQALLPLFDSQGLSFEYNDPTPEHRDAARDDMKAGLAAGVLTIDEGRALLGLDPLEGNKGQVLLWSVMLNPVPVNNLGSAPAKTVKPTTGVNAPGGEPVGKGLSAEQKAKLAEAFAKRMGPWEKKWAEMTNGFYQGLCRRIVARLREGKSFYEHLAAPTEHGHAAWVETNRKTLEDLFGQAFWDAQAGVLRNTSNPLMIQVLLDATQTAAGEWGLNVFDIQNPEVQRWIGWRLQYFSTLVTETEKEYIIAQLRDATAAGEGIAQMVTRIEEYYGDVYWKAERVARTEVVGASNWAELFTYKQNGVKYKAWLATMDDRTRPEHLAAHEQYNANPIPINEPFIVMGERVMQPGDGSGSNCINCRCTVLPVWELD
;
A
#
# COMPACT_ATOMS: atom_id res chain seq x y z
N MET A 1 65.87 -17.22 -25.01
CA MET A 1 66.46 -16.09 -25.77
C MET A 1 66.13 -14.81 -25.03
N SER A 2 67.11 -14.05 -24.55
CA SER A 2 66.88 -12.75 -23.90
C SER A 2 66.48 -11.74 -24.97
N VAL A 3 65.29 -11.14 -24.83
CA VAL A 3 64.82 -10.10 -25.74
C VAL A 3 65.74 -8.89 -25.60
N THR A 4 66.28 -8.40 -26.72
CA THR A 4 67.14 -7.21 -26.73
C THR A 4 66.33 -5.95 -26.45
N GLN A 5 66.95 -4.91 -25.89
CA GLN A 5 66.26 -3.66 -25.52
C GLN A 5 65.48 -3.04 -26.70
N SER A 6 66.06 -3.06 -27.90
CA SER A 6 65.41 -2.60 -29.13
C SER A 6 64.17 -3.43 -29.54
N GLN A 7 64.16 -4.74 -29.26
CA GLN A 7 63.00 -5.59 -29.52
C GLN A 7 61.87 -5.34 -28.50
N MET A 8 62.20 -4.99 -27.26
CA MET A 8 61.19 -4.58 -26.27
C MET A 8 60.53 -3.25 -26.65
N ASP A 9 61.31 -2.29 -27.17
CA ASP A 9 60.79 -1.00 -27.65
C ASP A 9 59.87 -1.15 -28.86
N PHE A 10 60.12 -2.12 -29.75
CA PHE A 10 59.23 -2.39 -30.87
C PHE A 10 57.91 -3.03 -30.44
N ILE A 11 57.94 -3.89 -29.41
CA ILE A 11 56.73 -4.51 -28.84
C ILE A 11 55.86 -3.44 -28.17
N SER A 12 56.45 -2.48 -27.45
CA SER A 12 55.71 -1.38 -26.82
C SER A 12 55.08 -0.45 -27.86
N GLN A 13 55.81 -0.09 -28.92
CA GLN A 13 55.27 0.68 -30.04
C GLN A 13 54.08 -0.01 -30.73
N ARG A 14 54.14 -1.33 -30.93
CA ARG A 14 53.02 -2.09 -31.50
C ARG A 14 51.79 -2.10 -30.61
N ARG A 15 51.96 -2.14 -29.28
CA ARG A 15 50.84 -2.03 -28.32
C ARG A 15 50.19 -0.65 -28.39
N LEU A 16 51.00 0.41 -28.40
CA LEU A 16 50.50 1.79 -28.54
C LEU A 16 49.73 1.99 -29.86
N ASN A 17 50.25 1.50 -30.98
CA ASN A 17 49.58 1.59 -32.27
C ASN A 17 48.23 0.85 -32.27
N ARG A 18 48.18 -0.34 -31.68
CA ARG A 18 46.93 -1.10 -31.51
C ARG A 18 45.91 -0.28 -30.71
N ASP A 19 46.32 0.27 -29.58
CA ASP A 19 45.42 0.99 -28.67
C ASP A 19 44.90 2.29 -29.33
N MET A 20 45.74 2.98 -30.12
CA MET A 20 45.31 4.14 -30.93
C MET A 20 44.26 3.76 -31.98
N ILE A 21 44.47 2.67 -32.73
CA ILE A 21 43.52 2.19 -33.74
C ILE A 21 42.19 1.83 -33.09
N LEU A 22 42.23 1.09 -31.98
CA LEU A 22 41.04 0.67 -31.24
C LEU A 22 40.28 1.84 -30.64
N GLY A 23 40.99 2.82 -30.08
CA GLY A 23 40.41 4.07 -29.60
C GLY A 23 39.68 4.85 -30.71
N ALA A 24 40.23 4.89 -31.93
CA ALA A 24 39.58 5.55 -33.06
C ALA A 24 38.25 4.89 -33.45
N TYR A 25 38.13 3.56 -33.32
CA TYR A 25 36.88 2.83 -33.58
C TYR A 25 35.98 2.70 -32.35
N GLY A 26 36.43 3.14 -31.17
CA GLY A 26 35.75 2.99 -29.89
C GLY A 26 35.66 1.54 -29.40
N VAL A 27 36.48 0.63 -29.94
CA VAL A 27 36.45 -0.81 -29.59
C VAL A 27 37.34 -1.04 -28.38
N PRO A 28 36.85 -1.50 -27.23
CA PRO A 28 37.73 -1.75 -26.09
C PRO A 28 38.48 -3.08 -26.25
N LEU A 29 39.66 -3.19 -25.63
CA LEU A 29 40.61 -4.30 -25.80
C LEU A 29 40.02 -5.68 -25.46
N HIS A 30 39.09 -5.73 -24.51
CA HIS A 30 38.45 -6.97 -24.07
C HIS A 30 37.59 -7.62 -25.17
N MET A 31 37.04 -6.84 -26.10
CA MET A 31 36.29 -7.36 -27.26
C MET A 31 37.15 -8.19 -28.21
N LEU A 32 38.48 -8.02 -28.15
CA LEU A 32 39.44 -8.81 -28.92
C LEU A 32 40.00 -10.02 -28.16
N GLY A 33 39.47 -10.30 -26.96
CA GLY A 33 39.95 -11.39 -26.10
C GLY A 33 41.31 -11.12 -25.46
N ILE A 34 41.78 -9.86 -25.47
CA ILE A 34 43.04 -9.45 -24.85
C ILE A 34 42.72 -8.88 -23.46
N SER A 35 42.89 -9.69 -22.41
CA SER A 35 42.71 -9.28 -21.02
C SER A 35 44.07 -9.13 -20.32
N GLU A 36 44.46 -7.91 -19.95
CA GLU A 36 45.69 -7.69 -19.19
C GLU A 36 45.46 -7.77 -17.65
N THR A 37 44.26 -7.43 -17.13
CA THR A 37 43.90 -7.48 -15.68
C THR A 37 42.39 -7.54 -15.39
N THR A 38 41.58 -8.18 -16.24
CA THR A 38 40.12 -7.99 -16.19
C THR A 38 39.43 -9.07 -15.35
N ASN A 39 38.79 -8.68 -14.24
CA ASN A 39 37.77 -9.51 -13.59
C ASN A 39 36.47 -9.49 -14.43
N ARG A 40 35.58 -10.46 -14.22
CA ARG A 40 34.32 -10.60 -14.99
C ARG A 40 33.48 -9.30 -15.02
N ALA A 41 33.41 -8.58 -13.90
CA ALA A 41 32.63 -7.34 -13.78
C ALA A 41 33.20 -6.21 -14.65
N THR A 42 34.52 -6.12 -14.79
CA THR A 42 35.17 -5.15 -15.68
C THR A 42 34.93 -5.48 -17.16
N ALA A 43 34.82 -6.77 -17.50
CA ALA A 43 34.50 -7.19 -18.87
C ALA A 43 33.05 -6.85 -19.25
N GLU A 44 32.08 -7.17 -18.39
CA GLU A 44 30.65 -6.85 -18.59
C GLU A 44 30.42 -5.34 -18.72
N SER A 45 31.11 -4.54 -17.90
CA SER A 45 31.05 -3.06 -17.97
C SER A 45 31.59 -2.53 -19.30
N ALA A 46 32.67 -3.10 -19.82
CA ALA A 46 33.27 -2.69 -21.08
C ALA A 46 32.43 -3.12 -22.30
N GLU A 47 31.75 -4.26 -22.24
CA GLU A 47 30.76 -4.68 -23.25
C GLU A 47 29.56 -3.73 -23.29
N TYR A 48 29.05 -3.33 -22.13
CA TYR A 48 27.96 -2.36 -22.01
C TYR A 48 28.32 -1.00 -22.62
N VAL A 49 29.48 -0.44 -22.25
CA VAL A 49 29.97 0.84 -22.77
C VAL A 49 30.13 0.77 -24.29
N PHE A 50 30.68 -0.33 -24.81
CA PHE A 50 30.83 -0.53 -26.25
C PHE A 50 29.48 -0.59 -26.98
N ALA A 51 28.53 -1.37 -26.47
CA ALA A 51 27.21 -1.50 -27.08
C ALA A 51 26.43 -0.18 -27.06
N ARG A 52 26.43 0.53 -25.92
CA ARG A 52 25.68 1.78 -25.72
C ARG A 52 26.23 2.94 -26.56
N TRP A 53 27.55 3.11 -26.60
CA TRP A 53 28.17 4.30 -27.20
C TRP A 53 28.66 4.11 -28.63
N VAL A 54 28.93 2.87 -29.07
CA VAL A 54 29.46 2.61 -30.42
C VAL A 54 28.44 1.88 -31.30
N VAL A 55 27.85 0.79 -30.80
CA VAL A 55 26.96 -0.06 -31.61
C VAL A 55 25.60 0.61 -31.81
N ARG A 56 24.96 1.07 -30.73
CA ARG A 56 23.61 1.67 -30.78
C ARG A 56 23.51 2.88 -31.72
N PRO A 57 24.41 3.89 -31.69
CA PRO A 57 24.33 5.01 -32.63
C PRO A 57 24.52 4.59 -34.09
N ARG A 58 25.32 3.55 -34.36
CA ARG A 58 25.51 3.01 -35.72
C ARG A 58 24.26 2.29 -36.21
N LEU A 59 23.59 1.51 -35.36
CA LEU A 59 22.32 0.87 -35.67
C LEU A 59 21.21 1.90 -35.90
N GLN A 60 21.14 2.97 -35.10
CA GLN A 60 20.19 4.07 -35.33
C GLN A 60 20.41 4.74 -36.68
N ARG A 61 21.67 4.99 -37.07
CA ARG A 61 22.00 5.54 -38.39
C ARG A 61 21.59 4.60 -39.52
N LEU A 62 21.85 3.29 -39.36
CA LEU A 62 21.47 2.28 -40.33
C LEU A 62 19.94 2.19 -40.46
N ARG A 63 19.21 2.11 -39.33
CA ARG A 63 17.75 2.13 -39.25
C ARG A 63 17.18 3.35 -39.97
N ALA A 64 17.68 4.54 -39.66
CA ALA A 64 17.24 5.77 -40.30
C ALA A 64 17.45 5.73 -41.82
N LYS A 65 18.58 5.18 -42.29
CA LYS A 65 18.86 5.05 -43.72
C LYS A 65 17.95 4.03 -44.41
N LEU A 66 17.70 2.88 -43.78
CA LEU A 66 16.79 1.86 -44.29
C LEU A 66 15.35 2.38 -44.35
N ASN A 67 14.89 3.08 -43.31
CA ASN A 67 13.58 3.72 -43.29
C ASN A 67 13.45 4.82 -44.34
N GLN A 68 14.49 5.63 -44.56
CA GLN A 68 14.48 6.67 -45.59
C GLN A 68 14.52 6.09 -47.01
N ALA A 69 15.32 5.04 -47.26
CA ALA A 69 15.61 4.57 -48.61
C ALA A 69 14.71 3.43 -49.09
N LEU A 70 14.28 2.54 -48.18
CA LEU A 70 13.53 1.33 -48.55
C LEU A 70 12.02 1.49 -48.31
N LEU A 71 11.56 2.11 -47.21
CA LEU A 71 10.12 2.22 -46.94
C LEU A 71 9.33 2.91 -48.08
N PRO A 72 9.83 3.99 -48.72
CA PRO A 72 9.10 4.61 -49.83
C PRO A 72 8.95 3.72 -51.08
N LEU A 73 9.71 2.63 -51.18
CA LEU A 73 9.63 1.68 -52.29
C LEU A 73 8.53 0.61 -52.11
N PHE A 74 7.91 0.57 -50.92
CA PHE A 74 6.84 -0.36 -50.58
C PHE A 74 5.61 0.41 -50.08
N ASP A 75 4.40 -0.06 -50.41
CA ASP A 75 3.15 0.56 -49.98
C ASP A 75 2.92 0.29 -48.47
N SER A 76 3.59 1.08 -47.64
CA SER A 76 3.87 0.79 -46.23
C SER A 76 3.35 1.89 -45.32
N GLN A 77 2.05 2.16 -45.38
CA GLN A 77 1.41 3.03 -44.39
C GLN A 77 1.45 2.37 -43.00
N GLY A 78 2.18 2.99 -42.07
CA GLY A 78 2.24 2.57 -40.67
C GLY A 78 3.31 1.51 -40.33
N LEU A 79 4.22 1.17 -41.25
CA LEU A 79 5.32 0.22 -40.99
C LEU A 79 6.67 0.94 -40.88
N SER A 80 7.51 0.52 -39.95
CA SER A 80 8.88 1.00 -39.78
C SER A 80 9.84 -0.15 -39.53
N PHE A 81 11.03 -0.11 -40.13
CA PHE A 81 12.11 -1.00 -39.72
C PHE A 81 12.63 -0.56 -38.35
N GLU A 82 12.69 -1.52 -37.43
CA GLU A 82 13.25 -1.37 -36.09
C GLU A 82 14.29 -2.47 -35.85
N TYR A 83 15.14 -2.31 -34.84
CA TYR A 83 16.13 -3.32 -34.46
C TYR A 83 16.03 -3.65 -32.98
N ASN A 84 16.37 -4.89 -32.63
CA ASN A 84 16.51 -5.27 -31.23
C ASN A 84 17.80 -4.65 -30.69
N ASP A 85 17.69 -3.77 -29.69
CA ASP A 85 18.85 -3.10 -29.11
C ASP A 85 19.81 -4.13 -28.50
N PRO A 86 21.06 -4.23 -28.99
CA PRO A 86 22.03 -5.20 -28.49
C PRO A 86 22.70 -4.75 -27.19
N THR A 87 22.37 -3.55 -26.68
CA THR A 87 22.88 -3.10 -25.38
C THR A 87 22.40 -4.09 -24.32
N PRO A 88 23.32 -4.73 -23.56
CA PRO A 88 22.92 -5.52 -22.41
C PRO A 88 22.17 -4.60 -21.46
N GLU A 89 20.84 -4.65 -21.50
CA GLU A 89 20.04 -4.02 -20.47
C GLU A 89 20.52 -4.63 -19.15
N HIS A 90 20.67 -3.80 -18.12
CA HIS A 90 20.79 -4.29 -16.75
C HIS A 90 19.44 -4.91 -16.37
N ARG A 91 19.07 -6.01 -17.04
CA ARG A 91 17.98 -6.89 -16.69
C ARG A 91 18.17 -7.37 -15.27
N ASP A 92 19.40 -7.40 -14.76
CA ASP A 92 19.68 -7.65 -13.35
C ASP A 92 19.12 -6.54 -12.47
N ALA A 93 19.34 -5.26 -12.78
CA ALA A 93 18.73 -4.16 -12.04
C ALA A 93 17.19 -4.17 -12.17
N ALA A 94 16.65 -4.32 -13.38
CA ALA A 94 15.19 -4.40 -13.57
C ALA A 94 14.56 -5.66 -12.91
N ARG A 95 15.27 -6.80 -12.91
CA ARG A 95 14.86 -8.04 -12.24
C ARG A 95 15.00 -7.94 -10.74
N ASP A 96 16.00 -7.23 -10.24
CA ASP A 96 16.22 -6.99 -8.82
C ASP A 96 15.20 -5.98 -8.29
N ASP A 97 14.91 -4.92 -9.05
CA ASP A 97 13.84 -3.95 -8.77
C ASP A 97 12.46 -4.63 -8.83
N MET A 98 12.23 -5.49 -9.83
CA MET A 98 11.01 -6.30 -9.91
C MET A 98 10.92 -7.27 -8.72
N LYS A 99 11.99 -8.01 -8.41
CA LYS A 99 12.01 -8.94 -7.27
C LYS A 99 11.79 -8.20 -5.96
N ALA A 100 12.44 -7.06 -5.75
CA ALA A 100 12.30 -6.24 -4.56
C ALA A 100 10.88 -5.67 -4.48
N GLY A 101 10.34 -5.15 -5.59
CA GLY A 101 8.99 -4.58 -5.65
C GLY A 101 7.89 -5.62 -5.47
N LEU A 102 8.02 -6.81 -6.07
CA LEU A 102 7.11 -7.94 -5.87
C LEU A 102 7.25 -8.53 -4.46
N ALA A 103 8.46 -8.63 -3.91
CA ALA A 103 8.65 -9.16 -2.55
C ALA A 103 8.18 -8.19 -1.46
N ALA A 104 8.31 -6.88 -1.71
CA ALA A 104 7.83 -5.81 -0.84
C ALA A 104 6.33 -5.50 -1.00
N GLY A 105 5.64 -6.15 -1.95
CA GLY A 105 4.22 -5.91 -2.24
C GLY A 105 3.94 -4.50 -2.80
N VAL A 106 4.95 -3.87 -3.41
CA VAL A 106 4.86 -2.54 -4.04
C VAL A 106 4.40 -2.65 -5.50
N LEU A 107 4.71 -3.76 -6.17
CA LEU A 107 4.33 -4.03 -7.55
C LEU A 107 3.36 -5.19 -7.64
N THR A 108 2.37 -5.07 -8.51
CA THR A 108 1.55 -6.20 -8.97
C THR A 108 2.36 -7.08 -9.94
N ILE A 109 1.91 -8.32 -10.15
CA ILE A 109 2.55 -9.23 -11.10
C ILE A 109 2.61 -8.61 -12.50
N ASP A 110 1.56 -7.92 -12.97
CA ASP A 110 1.54 -7.28 -14.28
C ASP A 110 2.45 -6.02 -14.33
N GLU A 111 2.53 -5.23 -13.27
CA GLU A 111 3.49 -4.12 -13.18
C GLU A 111 4.95 -4.63 -13.17
N GLY A 112 5.21 -5.74 -12.48
CA GLY A 112 6.50 -6.42 -12.52
C GLY A 112 6.85 -7.00 -13.90
N ARG A 113 5.85 -7.53 -14.62
CA ARG A 113 6.00 -8.01 -16.02
C ARG A 113 6.30 -6.85 -16.97
N ALA A 114 5.66 -5.71 -16.77
CA ALA A 114 5.91 -4.50 -17.54
C ALA A 114 7.35 -3.99 -17.38
N LEU A 115 7.94 -4.07 -16.17
CA LEU A 115 9.36 -3.74 -15.94
C LEU A 115 10.34 -4.65 -16.70
N LEU A 116 9.92 -5.87 -17.04
CA LEU A 116 10.70 -6.81 -17.84
C LEU A 116 10.35 -6.77 -19.34
N GLY A 117 9.44 -5.87 -19.75
CA GLY A 117 8.95 -5.78 -21.13
C GLY A 117 8.10 -6.97 -21.57
N LEU A 118 7.41 -7.64 -20.64
CA LEU A 118 6.53 -8.76 -20.91
C LEU A 118 5.06 -8.31 -20.96
N ASP A 119 4.28 -8.91 -21.86
CA ASP A 119 2.85 -8.63 -21.98
C ASP A 119 2.08 -9.00 -20.69
N PRO A 120 1.01 -8.26 -20.34
CA PRO A 120 0.18 -8.57 -19.18
C PRO A 120 -0.52 -9.92 -19.32
N LEU A 121 -0.84 -10.55 -18.18
CA LEU A 121 -1.55 -11.83 -18.18
C LEU A 121 -3.03 -11.66 -18.58
N GLU A 122 -3.52 -12.57 -19.42
CA GLU A 122 -4.91 -12.54 -19.87
C GLU A 122 -5.91 -12.62 -18.71
N GLY A 123 -6.97 -11.81 -18.79
CA GLY A 123 -8.09 -11.82 -17.85
C GLY A 123 -7.78 -11.20 -16.48
N ASN A 124 -6.95 -10.15 -16.41
CA ASN A 124 -6.57 -9.43 -15.18
C ASN A 124 -5.90 -10.32 -14.11
N LYS A 125 -5.39 -11.50 -14.49
CA LYS A 125 -4.79 -12.46 -13.56
C LYS A 125 -3.46 -11.98 -12.95
N GLY A 126 -2.83 -10.94 -13.51
CA GLY A 126 -1.62 -10.36 -12.97
C GLY A 126 -1.83 -9.07 -12.18
N GLN A 127 -3.07 -8.60 -11.98
CA GLN A 127 -3.40 -7.55 -10.99
C GLN A 127 -3.40 -8.12 -9.55
N VAL A 128 -2.36 -8.88 -9.22
CA VAL A 128 -2.21 -9.58 -7.96
C VAL A 128 -0.90 -9.12 -7.33
N LEU A 129 -0.94 -8.70 -6.07
CA LEU A 129 0.24 -8.39 -5.27
C LEU A 129 0.77 -9.68 -4.65
N LEU A 130 2.06 -9.93 -4.81
CA LEU A 130 2.74 -10.98 -4.06
C LEU A 130 3.19 -10.40 -2.71
N TRP A 131 2.93 -11.13 -1.63
CA TRP A 131 3.40 -10.76 -0.29
C TRP A 131 4.27 -11.90 0.23
N SER A 132 5.53 -11.60 0.57
CA SER A 132 6.39 -12.54 1.30
C SER A 132 6.33 -12.27 2.81
N VAL A 133 5.93 -13.28 3.57
CA VAL A 133 5.64 -13.22 5.02
C VAL A 133 6.91 -13.22 5.90
N MET A 134 8.12 -13.27 5.31
CA MET A 134 9.35 -13.63 6.04
C MET A 134 10.29 -12.47 6.42
N LEU A 135 9.96 -11.20 6.16
CA LEU A 135 10.82 -10.05 6.50
C LEU A 135 10.01 -8.90 7.11
N ASN A 136 9.86 -8.94 8.43
CA ASN A 136 9.43 -7.79 9.22
C ASN A 136 10.66 -6.96 9.61
N PRO A 137 10.87 -5.74 9.08
CA PRO A 137 11.90 -4.86 9.59
C PRO A 137 11.50 -4.34 10.98
N VAL A 138 12.21 -4.78 12.02
CA VAL A 138 12.08 -4.25 13.38
C VAL A 138 13.11 -3.12 13.56
N PRO A 139 12.71 -1.88 13.91
CA PRO A 139 13.64 -0.81 14.23
C PRO A 139 14.49 -1.16 15.45
N VAL A 140 15.82 -1.00 15.36
CA VAL A 140 16.79 -1.36 16.41
C VAL A 140 16.51 -0.64 17.75
N ASN A 141 15.83 0.52 17.71
CA ASN A 141 15.48 1.29 18.90
C ASN A 141 14.30 0.72 19.72
N ASN A 142 13.60 -0.32 19.22
CA ASN A 142 12.46 -0.96 19.89
C ASN A 142 12.80 -2.36 20.47
N LEU A 143 14.08 -2.66 20.73
CA LEU A 143 14.52 -3.89 21.42
C LEU A 143 14.26 -3.89 22.94
N GLY A 144 13.41 -2.99 23.44
CA GLY A 144 12.99 -2.91 24.83
C GLY A 144 11.73 -3.72 25.11
N SER A 145 11.93 -4.97 25.55
CA SER A 145 10.99 -5.80 26.33
C SER A 145 9.54 -5.89 25.83
N ALA A 146 9.31 -6.68 24.77
CA ALA A 146 8.08 -7.44 24.64
C ALA A 146 8.44 -8.92 24.92
N PRO A 147 7.76 -9.63 25.84
CA PRO A 147 7.99 -11.05 26.00
C PRO A 147 7.51 -11.75 24.74
N ALA A 148 8.47 -12.13 23.90
CA ALA A 148 8.29 -13.10 22.85
C ALA A 148 7.94 -14.45 23.49
N LYS A 149 6.65 -14.69 23.72
CA LYS A 149 6.13 -16.05 23.70
C LYS A 149 5.62 -16.29 22.28
N THR A 150 6.53 -16.78 21.44
CA THR A 150 6.18 -17.55 20.26
C THR A 150 5.28 -18.70 20.70
N VAL A 151 3.97 -18.53 20.60
CA VAL A 151 3.02 -19.64 20.72
C VAL A 151 3.16 -20.42 19.42
N LYS A 152 3.80 -21.58 19.50
CA LYS A 152 3.80 -22.55 18.40
C LYS A 152 2.34 -22.88 18.07
N PRO A 153 1.97 -23.04 16.78
CA PRO A 153 0.70 -23.65 16.45
C PRO A 153 0.72 -25.08 16.99
N THR A 154 0.02 -25.32 18.10
CA THR A 154 -0.20 -26.67 18.60
C THR A 154 -1.20 -27.34 17.67
N THR A 155 -0.66 -28.13 16.74
CA THR A 155 -1.38 -29.23 16.12
C THR A 155 -1.87 -30.17 17.23
N GLY A 156 -3.19 -30.24 17.40
CA GLY A 156 -3.93 -31.34 18.04
C GLY A 156 -3.58 -31.69 19.49
N VAL A 157 -4.57 -31.57 20.38
CA VAL A 157 -5.05 -32.58 21.36
C VAL A 157 -5.82 -31.83 22.45
N ASN A 158 -7.01 -32.35 22.74
CA ASN A 158 -7.99 -31.97 23.76
C ASN A 158 -7.41 -31.33 25.03
N ALA A 159 -8.10 -30.32 25.56
CA ALA A 159 -8.05 -29.95 26.97
C ALA A 159 -9.47 -29.48 27.40
N PRO A 160 -9.77 -29.59 28.70
CA PRO A 160 -10.84 -30.41 29.28
C PRO A 160 -12.17 -29.68 29.37
N GLY A 161 -13.26 -30.46 29.50
CA GLY A 161 -14.63 -29.99 29.66
C GLY A 161 -14.86 -29.00 30.80
N GLY A 162 -14.59 -27.73 30.53
CA GLY A 162 -15.36 -26.62 31.10
C GLY A 162 -16.67 -26.53 30.31
N GLU A 163 -17.80 -26.56 31.01
CA GLU A 163 -19.10 -26.30 30.37
C GLU A 163 -19.02 -25.00 29.56
N PRO A 164 -19.60 -24.95 28.35
CA PRO A 164 -19.61 -23.73 27.57
C PRO A 164 -20.29 -22.62 28.39
N VAL A 165 -19.51 -21.60 28.77
CA VAL A 165 -20.02 -20.37 29.37
C VAL A 165 -20.88 -19.70 28.29
N GLY A 166 -22.18 -19.97 28.34
CA GLY A 166 -23.11 -19.58 27.28
C GLY A 166 -24.58 -19.74 27.63
N LYS A 167 -24.91 -20.36 28.77
CA LYS A 167 -26.26 -20.34 29.34
C LYS A 167 -26.39 -19.17 30.30
N GLY A 168 -27.26 -18.21 29.96
CA GLY A 168 -27.81 -17.23 30.89
C GLY A 168 -26.82 -16.25 31.54
N LEU A 169 -25.96 -15.56 30.77
CA LEU A 169 -25.19 -14.43 31.31
C LEU A 169 -26.14 -13.36 31.86
N SER A 170 -25.92 -12.95 33.12
CA SER A 170 -26.69 -11.88 33.74
C SER A 170 -26.40 -10.53 33.06
N ALA A 171 -27.32 -9.58 33.21
CA ALA A 171 -27.12 -8.22 32.71
C ALA A 171 -25.84 -7.57 33.26
N GLU A 172 -25.47 -7.88 34.51
CA GLU A 172 -24.24 -7.37 35.13
C GLU A 172 -22.98 -7.97 34.49
N GLN A 173 -22.98 -9.27 34.17
CA GLN A 173 -21.86 -9.92 33.48
C GLN A 173 -21.69 -9.35 32.08
N LYS A 174 -22.80 -9.14 31.34
CA LYS A 174 -22.80 -8.51 30.02
C LYS A 174 -22.27 -7.08 30.06
N ALA A 175 -22.68 -6.28 31.04
CA ALA A 175 -22.16 -4.92 31.23
C ALA A 175 -20.65 -4.90 31.49
N LYS A 176 -20.15 -5.81 32.34
CA LYS A 176 -18.70 -5.98 32.60
C LYS A 176 -17.92 -6.36 31.36
N LEU A 177 -18.46 -7.25 30.51
CA LEU A 177 -17.84 -7.61 29.23
C LEU A 177 -17.79 -6.42 28.27
N ALA A 178 -18.87 -5.64 28.16
CA ALA A 178 -18.90 -4.44 27.32
C ALA A 178 -17.89 -3.37 27.79
N GLU A 179 -17.78 -3.17 29.10
CA GLU A 179 -16.79 -2.25 29.69
C GLU A 179 -15.35 -2.73 29.47
N ALA A 180 -15.10 -4.03 29.70
CA ALA A 180 -13.79 -4.65 29.46
C ALA A 180 -13.37 -4.51 28.00
N PHE A 181 -14.30 -4.76 27.06
CA PHE A 181 -14.09 -4.51 25.64
C PHE A 181 -13.71 -3.05 25.39
N ALA A 182 -14.53 -2.08 25.80
CA ALA A 182 -14.25 -0.67 25.58
C ALA A 182 -12.89 -0.22 26.15
N LYS A 183 -12.51 -0.72 27.33
CA LYS A 183 -11.22 -0.41 27.96
C LYS A 183 -10.02 -0.98 27.17
N ARG A 184 -10.16 -2.19 26.62
CA ARG A 184 -9.13 -2.85 25.81
C ARG A 184 -8.88 -2.12 24.49
N MET A 185 -9.91 -1.49 23.92
CA MET A 185 -9.81 -0.76 22.66
C MET A 185 -8.98 0.54 22.78
N GLY A 186 -9.09 1.25 23.90
CA GLY A 186 -8.49 2.58 24.09
C GLY A 186 -7.00 2.68 23.71
N PRO A 187 -6.11 1.77 24.18
CA PRO A 187 -4.70 1.77 23.77
C PRO A 187 -4.49 1.56 22.26
N TRP A 188 -5.30 0.72 21.61
CA TRP A 188 -5.23 0.48 20.17
C TRP A 188 -5.76 1.67 19.37
N GLU A 189 -6.88 2.26 19.81
CA GLU A 189 -7.42 3.50 19.24
C GLU A 189 -6.38 4.63 19.29
N LYS A 190 -5.69 4.79 20.41
CA LYS A 190 -4.63 5.81 20.55
C LYS A 190 -3.48 5.56 19.57
N LYS A 191 -2.95 4.34 19.48
CA LYS A 191 -1.87 3.99 18.54
C LYS A 191 -2.30 4.22 17.08
N TRP A 192 -3.54 3.85 16.75
CA TRP A 192 -4.07 4.02 15.41
C TRP A 192 -4.28 5.50 15.06
N ALA A 193 -4.75 6.30 16.01
CA ALA A 193 -4.92 7.73 15.87
C ALA A 193 -3.56 8.44 15.68
N GLU A 194 -2.55 8.06 16.45
CA GLU A 194 -1.18 8.57 16.28
C GLU A 194 -0.60 8.25 14.90
N MET A 195 -0.77 7.00 14.43
CA MET A 195 -0.35 6.57 13.09
C MET A 195 -1.09 7.35 12.00
N THR A 196 -2.41 7.48 12.10
CA THR A 196 -3.26 8.18 11.12
C THR A 196 -2.96 9.68 11.12
N ASN A 197 -2.74 10.29 12.27
CA ASN A 197 -2.32 11.67 12.38
C ASN A 197 -0.94 11.87 11.72
N GLY A 198 0.01 10.96 11.96
CA GLY A 198 1.31 10.96 11.27
C GLY A 198 1.17 10.88 9.75
N PHE A 199 0.23 10.07 9.26
CA PHE A 199 -0.13 10.03 7.84
C PHE A 199 -0.65 11.40 7.35
N TYR A 200 -1.60 12.03 8.05
CA TYR A 200 -2.11 13.34 7.66
C TYR A 200 -1.03 14.43 7.64
N GLN A 201 -0.16 14.48 8.65
CA GLN A 201 0.97 15.41 8.67
C GLN A 201 1.96 15.13 7.52
N GLY A 202 2.15 13.87 7.15
CA GLY A 202 2.92 13.48 5.98
C GLY A 202 2.25 13.89 4.66
N LEU A 203 0.93 13.70 4.57
CA LEU A 203 0.11 14.06 3.42
C LEU A 203 0.15 15.57 3.18
N CYS A 204 -0.05 16.38 4.22
CA CYS A 204 0.09 17.83 4.19
C CYS A 204 1.44 18.25 3.57
N ARG A 205 2.55 17.71 4.09
CA ARG A 205 3.90 18.00 3.56
C ARG A 205 4.04 17.65 2.08
N ARG A 206 3.50 16.52 1.64
CA ARG A 206 3.56 16.08 0.22
C ARG A 206 2.68 16.96 -0.68
N ILE A 207 1.50 17.36 -0.22
CA ILE A 207 0.61 18.29 -0.93
C ILE A 207 1.29 19.66 -1.07
N VAL A 208 1.82 20.21 0.03
CA VAL A 208 2.51 21.50 0.04
C VAL A 208 3.76 21.47 -0.85
N ALA A 209 4.56 20.41 -0.77
CA ALA A 209 5.72 20.24 -1.65
C ALA A 209 5.29 20.23 -3.13
N ARG A 210 4.24 19.49 -3.47
CA ARG A 210 3.72 19.40 -4.83
C ARG A 210 3.18 20.75 -5.35
N LEU A 211 2.49 21.50 -4.51
CA LEU A 211 2.03 22.87 -4.84
C LEU A 211 3.20 23.82 -5.08
N ARG A 212 4.24 23.73 -4.25
CA ARG A 212 5.45 24.57 -4.38
C ARG A 212 6.30 24.19 -5.60
N GLU A 213 6.43 22.90 -5.92
CA GLU A 213 7.12 22.42 -7.13
C GLU A 213 6.38 22.82 -8.41
N GLY A 214 5.05 22.89 -8.36
CA GLY A 214 4.22 23.44 -9.43
C GLY A 214 4.36 24.95 -9.65
N LYS A 215 5.28 25.67 -8.98
CA LYS A 215 5.38 27.14 -9.06
C LYS A 215 5.42 27.71 -10.48
N SER A 216 6.22 27.11 -11.36
CA SER A 216 6.34 27.54 -12.77
C SER A 216 5.08 27.29 -13.59
N PHE A 217 4.19 26.42 -13.11
CA PHE A 217 2.92 26.09 -13.74
C PHE A 217 1.84 27.15 -13.46
N TYR A 218 1.87 27.73 -12.25
CA TYR A 218 0.95 28.80 -11.83
C TYR A 218 1.43 30.20 -12.21
N GLU A 219 2.73 30.43 -12.42
CA GLU A 219 3.27 31.74 -12.84
C GLU A 219 2.85 32.13 -14.27
N HIS A 220 2.50 31.17 -15.14
CA HIS A 220 1.94 31.44 -16.49
C HIS A 220 0.41 31.56 -16.52
N LEU A 221 -0.24 31.22 -15.41
CA LEU A 221 -1.67 31.35 -15.20
C LEU A 221 -1.94 32.79 -14.71
N ALA A 222 -1.80 33.77 -15.61
CA ALA A 222 -2.06 35.17 -15.31
C ALA A 222 -3.47 35.35 -14.72
N ALA A 223 -3.56 35.94 -13.53
CA ALA A 223 -4.83 36.20 -12.87
C ALA A 223 -5.76 37.01 -13.80
N PRO A 224 -7.00 36.56 -14.07
CA PRO A 224 -7.91 37.37 -14.85
C PRO A 224 -8.25 38.62 -14.05
N THR A 225 -8.21 39.77 -14.71
CA THR A 225 -8.85 41.00 -14.23
C THR A 225 -10.31 40.72 -13.86
N GLU A 226 -10.84 41.45 -12.88
CA GLU A 226 -12.04 41.23 -12.04
C GLU A 226 -13.29 40.53 -12.63
N HIS A 227 -13.43 40.34 -13.95
CA HIS A 227 -14.56 39.69 -14.61
C HIS A 227 -14.10 38.50 -15.47
N GLY A 228 -14.22 37.27 -14.95
CA GLY A 228 -13.92 36.04 -15.72
C GLY A 228 -13.47 34.80 -14.92
N HIS A 229 -13.32 34.91 -13.59
CA HIS A 229 -12.77 33.86 -12.73
C HIS A 229 -13.48 32.50 -12.83
N ALA A 230 -14.81 32.45 -12.91
CA ALA A 230 -15.54 31.19 -13.01
C ALA A 230 -15.29 30.44 -14.34
N ALA A 231 -15.21 31.15 -15.46
CA ALA A 231 -14.91 30.54 -16.77
C ALA A 231 -13.45 30.07 -16.86
N TRP A 232 -12.54 30.77 -16.19
CA TRP A 232 -11.15 30.37 -16.06
C TRP A 232 -10.97 29.11 -15.22
N VAL A 233 -11.69 28.99 -14.10
CA VAL A 233 -11.70 27.78 -13.24
C VAL A 233 -12.19 26.58 -14.03
N GLU A 234 -13.25 26.74 -14.83
CA GLU A 234 -13.75 25.68 -15.71
C GLU A 234 -12.69 25.26 -16.74
N THR A 235 -11.99 26.24 -17.33
CA THR A 235 -10.97 26.01 -18.35
C THR A 235 -9.75 25.27 -17.80
N ASN A 236 -9.39 25.50 -16.52
CA ASN A 236 -8.21 24.93 -15.88
C ASN A 236 -8.53 23.81 -14.87
N ARG A 237 -9.79 23.36 -14.81
CA ARG A 237 -10.24 22.30 -13.87
C ARG A 237 -9.38 21.04 -13.99
N LYS A 238 -9.23 20.53 -15.21
CA LYS A 238 -8.44 19.33 -15.49
C LYS A 238 -6.98 19.50 -15.08
N THR A 239 -6.45 20.71 -15.28
CA THR A 239 -5.08 21.07 -14.91
C THR A 239 -4.85 21.06 -13.39
N LEU A 240 -5.83 21.50 -12.60
CA LEU A 240 -5.81 21.41 -11.14
C LEU A 240 -6.00 19.96 -10.66
N GLU A 241 -6.82 19.17 -11.34
CA GLU A 241 -7.01 17.74 -11.08
C GLU A 241 -5.74 16.93 -11.42
N ASP A 242 -5.06 17.27 -12.51
CA ASP A 242 -3.82 16.61 -12.95
C ASP A 242 -2.64 16.85 -11.99
N LEU A 243 -2.63 17.97 -11.27
CA LEU A 243 -1.60 18.26 -10.25
C LEU A 243 -1.56 17.18 -9.16
N PHE A 244 -2.75 16.70 -8.79
CA PHE A 244 -3.01 15.61 -7.86
C PHE A 244 -3.79 14.50 -8.55
N GLY A 245 -3.30 14.05 -9.70
CA GLY A 245 -3.94 12.98 -10.47
C GLY A 245 -4.03 11.66 -9.69
N GLN A 246 -4.75 10.68 -10.25
CA GLN A 246 -5.06 9.43 -9.56
C GLN A 246 -3.82 8.71 -8.98
N ALA A 247 -2.71 8.69 -9.74
CA ALA A 247 -1.45 8.09 -9.28
C ALA A 247 -0.90 8.70 -7.98
N PHE A 248 -1.10 10.00 -7.75
CA PHE A 248 -0.70 10.64 -6.50
C PHE A 248 -1.50 10.07 -5.32
N TRP A 249 -2.83 9.98 -5.47
CA TRP A 249 -3.73 9.51 -4.43
C TRP A 249 -3.62 8.01 -4.18
N ASP A 250 -3.42 7.21 -5.23
CA ASP A 250 -3.13 5.78 -5.13
C ASP A 250 -1.85 5.54 -4.33
N ALA A 251 -0.81 6.37 -4.54
CA ALA A 251 0.40 6.32 -3.74
C ALA A 251 0.14 6.68 -2.26
N GLN A 252 -0.77 7.62 -1.97
CA GLN A 252 -1.15 7.96 -0.59
C GLN A 252 -1.90 6.80 0.08
N ALA A 253 -2.81 6.16 -0.65
CA ALA A 253 -3.56 5.00 -0.16
C ALA A 253 -2.59 3.85 0.13
N GLY A 254 -1.60 3.63 -0.74
CA GLY A 254 -0.52 2.68 -0.53
C GLY A 254 0.30 2.96 0.73
N VAL A 255 0.68 4.22 0.97
CA VAL A 255 1.38 4.62 2.21
C VAL A 255 0.54 4.28 3.44
N LEU A 256 -0.72 4.71 3.48
CA LEU A 256 -1.61 4.48 4.63
C LEU A 256 -1.87 2.99 4.86
N ARG A 257 -2.10 2.23 3.79
CA ARG A 257 -2.26 0.77 3.82
C ARG A 257 -1.06 0.09 4.46
N ASN A 258 0.14 0.44 4.00
CA ASN A 258 1.38 -0.18 4.47
C ASN A 258 1.70 0.20 5.93
N THR A 259 1.46 1.45 6.33
CA THR A 259 1.69 1.88 7.72
C THR A 259 0.68 1.30 8.70
N SER A 260 -0.55 1.03 8.24
CA SER A 260 -1.64 0.50 9.09
C SER A 260 -1.57 -1.02 9.25
N ASN A 261 -0.99 -1.74 8.28
CA ASN A 261 -1.01 -3.21 8.28
C ASN A 261 -0.43 -3.87 9.55
N PRO A 262 0.78 -3.49 10.05
CA PRO A 262 1.31 -4.09 11.26
C PRO A 262 0.39 -3.89 12.46
N LEU A 263 -0.26 -2.73 12.53
CA LEU A 263 -1.20 -2.41 13.61
C LEU A 263 -2.50 -3.22 13.48
N MET A 264 -3.02 -3.39 12.26
CA MET A 264 -4.17 -4.26 11.98
C MET A 264 -3.91 -5.70 12.45
N ILE A 265 -2.76 -6.26 12.10
CA ILE A 265 -2.37 -7.61 12.53
C ILE A 265 -2.33 -7.71 14.06
N GLN A 266 -1.76 -6.71 14.73
CA GLN A 266 -1.68 -6.70 16.19
C GLN A 266 -3.06 -6.63 16.86
N VAL A 267 -3.99 -5.82 16.32
CA VAL A 267 -5.37 -5.76 16.81
C VAL A 267 -6.08 -7.11 16.66
N LEU A 268 -5.91 -7.78 15.51
CA LEU A 268 -6.48 -9.11 15.26
C LEU A 268 -5.92 -10.16 16.24
N LEU A 269 -4.60 -10.16 16.46
CA LEU A 269 -3.93 -11.08 17.38
C LEU A 269 -4.39 -10.87 18.83
N ASP A 270 -4.51 -9.62 19.27
CA ASP A 270 -5.01 -9.28 20.61
C ASP A 270 -6.47 -9.73 20.80
N ALA A 271 -7.32 -9.47 19.80
CA ALA A 271 -8.73 -9.84 19.83
C ALA A 271 -8.92 -11.37 19.86
N THR A 272 -8.20 -12.14 19.03
CA THR A 272 -8.31 -13.61 19.10
C THR A 272 -7.75 -14.19 20.39
N GLN A 273 -6.68 -13.61 20.96
CA GLN A 273 -6.12 -14.06 22.24
C GLN A 273 -7.07 -13.76 23.40
N THR A 274 -7.73 -12.60 23.35
CA THR A 274 -8.76 -12.22 24.32
C THR A 274 -9.94 -13.19 24.26
N ALA A 275 -10.49 -13.42 23.06
CA ALA A 275 -11.57 -14.40 22.88
C ALA A 275 -11.17 -15.82 23.35
N ALA A 276 -9.94 -16.24 23.06
CA ALA A 276 -9.40 -17.51 23.53
C ALA A 276 -9.32 -17.60 25.06
N GLY A 277 -8.81 -16.54 25.71
CA GLY A 277 -8.67 -16.49 27.17
C GLY A 277 -10.01 -16.39 27.90
N GLU A 278 -10.95 -15.59 27.39
CA GLU A 278 -12.26 -15.38 28.01
C GLU A 278 -13.17 -16.61 27.92
N TRP A 279 -13.12 -17.32 26.79
CA TRP A 279 -14.10 -18.37 26.47
C TRP A 279 -13.47 -19.76 26.35
N GLY A 280 -12.19 -19.92 26.65
CA GLY A 280 -11.47 -21.21 26.56
C GLY A 280 -11.32 -21.72 25.13
N LEU A 281 -11.13 -20.82 24.16
CA LEU A 281 -11.08 -21.14 22.72
C LEU A 281 -9.64 -21.27 22.22
N ASN A 282 -9.50 -21.83 21.01
CA ASN A 282 -8.26 -21.78 20.26
C ASN A 282 -8.17 -20.49 19.45
N VAL A 283 -6.96 -19.92 19.36
CA VAL A 283 -6.69 -18.80 18.45
C VAL A 283 -6.71 -19.27 17.00
N PHE A 284 -7.09 -18.39 16.07
CA PHE A 284 -6.92 -18.68 14.65
C PHE A 284 -5.49 -18.44 14.19
N ASP A 285 -5.08 -19.11 13.10
CA ASP A 285 -3.84 -18.81 12.42
C ASP A 285 -3.97 -17.50 11.64
N ILE A 286 -3.12 -16.52 11.95
CA ILE A 286 -3.08 -15.24 11.22
C ILE A 286 -2.79 -15.46 9.73
N GLN A 287 -2.12 -16.55 9.35
CA GLN A 287 -1.82 -16.92 7.97
C GLN A 287 -2.98 -17.61 7.24
N ASN A 288 -4.12 -17.82 7.91
CA ASN A 288 -5.31 -18.39 7.27
C ASN A 288 -5.70 -17.54 6.03
N PRO A 289 -5.94 -18.15 4.85
CA PRO A 289 -6.28 -17.41 3.63
C PRO A 289 -7.49 -16.48 3.74
N GLU A 290 -8.48 -16.83 4.57
CA GLU A 290 -9.66 -15.98 4.82
C GLU A 290 -9.29 -14.75 5.66
N VAL A 291 -8.44 -14.92 6.67
CA VAL A 291 -7.90 -13.83 7.49
C VAL A 291 -7.05 -12.89 6.65
N GLN A 292 -6.16 -13.43 5.82
CA GLN A 292 -5.34 -12.63 4.92
C GLN A 292 -6.17 -11.86 3.88
N ARG A 293 -7.21 -12.51 3.32
CA ARG A 293 -8.15 -11.85 2.41
C ARG A 293 -8.87 -10.69 3.11
N TRP A 294 -9.33 -10.89 4.34
CA TRP A 294 -10.02 -9.86 5.09
C TRP A 294 -9.11 -8.68 5.45
N ILE A 295 -7.87 -8.94 5.91
CA ILE A 295 -6.88 -7.90 6.19
C ILE A 295 -6.63 -7.06 4.94
N GLY A 296 -6.35 -7.71 3.80
CA GLY A 296 -6.09 -7.03 2.54
C GLY A 296 -7.27 -6.18 2.07
N TRP A 297 -8.48 -6.74 2.09
CA TRP A 297 -9.71 -6.02 1.75
C TRP A 297 -9.95 -4.83 2.69
N ARG A 298 -9.87 -5.02 4.01
CA ARG A 298 -10.16 -3.97 4.97
C ARG A 298 -9.18 -2.82 4.86
N LEU A 299 -7.88 -3.11 4.75
CA LEU A 299 -6.86 -2.07 4.58
C LEU A 299 -6.99 -1.32 3.26
N GLN A 300 -7.36 -2.01 2.16
CA GLN A 300 -7.64 -1.35 0.88
C GLN A 300 -8.85 -0.43 1.00
N TYR A 301 -9.96 -0.92 1.56
CA TYR A 301 -11.18 -0.16 1.74
C TYR A 301 -10.93 1.10 2.59
N PHE A 302 -10.33 0.92 3.76
CA PHE A 302 -10.00 1.99 4.69
C PHE A 302 -9.08 3.05 4.07
N SER A 303 -7.96 2.62 3.46
CA SER A 303 -6.99 3.55 2.89
C SER A 303 -7.59 4.37 1.75
N THR A 304 -8.35 3.72 0.87
CA THR A 304 -9.06 4.39 -0.24
C THR A 304 -10.07 5.40 0.28
N LEU A 305 -10.90 5.01 1.26
CA LEU A 305 -11.94 5.88 1.81
C LEU A 305 -11.33 7.15 2.43
N VAL A 306 -10.27 7.00 3.24
CA VAL A 306 -9.59 8.15 3.83
C VAL A 306 -8.98 9.05 2.77
N THR A 307 -8.28 8.48 1.79
CA THR A 307 -7.60 9.29 0.76
C THR A 307 -8.56 9.98 -0.19
N GLU A 308 -9.65 9.33 -0.60
CA GLU A 308 -10.66 9.97 -1.44
C GLU A 308 -11.37 11.11 -0.70
N THR A 309 -11.64 10.95 0.60
CA THR A 309 -12.21 12.04 1.43
C THR A 309 -11.26 13.25 1.48
N GLU A 310 -9.95 13.01 1.63
CA GLU A 310 -8.96 14.09 1.61
C GLU A 310 -8.78 14.71 0.22
N LYS A 311 -8.86 13.90 -0.85
CA LYS A 311 -8.83 14.36 -2.24
C LYS A 311 -9.98 15.32 -2.54
N GLU A 312 -11.21 14.93 -2.21
CA GLU A 312 -12.39 15.77 -2.39
C GLU A 312 -12.23 17.11 -1.66
N TYR A 313 -11.75 17.07 -0.42
CA TYR A 313 -11.51 18.28 0.37
C TYR A 313 -10.44 19.18 -0.27
N ILE A 314 -9.30 18.63 -0.67
CA ILE A 314 -8.18 19.40 -1.22
C ILE A 314 -8.55 20.00 -2.58
N ILE A 315 -9.22 19.24 -3.45
CA ILE A 315 -9.73 19.76 -4.73
C ILE A 315 -10.69 20.93 -4.48
N ALA A 316 -11.59 20.81 -3.49
CA ALA A 316 -12.49 21.90 -3.12
C ALA A 316 -11.72 23.14 -2.64
N GLN A 317 -10.72 22.98 -1.76
CA GLN A 317 -9.90 24.11 -1.28
C GLN A 317 -9.14 24.79 -2.42
N LEU A 318 -8.56 24.04 -3.35
CA LEU A 318 -7.85 24.61 -4.50
C LEU A 318 -8.79 25.39 -5.41
N ARG A 319 -10.00 24.87 -5.64
CA ARG A 319 -11.03 25.56 -6.43
C ARG A 319 -11.46 26.87 -5.75
N ASP A 320 -11.73 26.83 -4.46
CA ASP A 320 -12.22 28.00 -3.71
C ASP A 320 -11.13 29.09 -3.60
N ALA A 321 -9.87 28.69 -3.36
CA ALA A 321 -8.72 29.60 -3.36
C ALA A 321 -8.51 30.25 -4.73
N THR A 322 -8.64 29.45 -5.79
CA THR A 322 -8.56 29.95 -7.15
C THR A 322 -9.68 30.96 -7.44
N ALA A 323 -10.93 30.65 -7.07
CA ALA A 323 -12.06 31.56 -7.27
C ALA A 323 -11.91 32.89 -6.50
N ALA A 324 -11.20 32.87 -5.37
CA ALA A 324 -10.87 34.04 -4.57
C ALA A 324 -9.64 34.83 -5.06
N GLY A 325 -8.97 34.38 -6.14
CA GLY A 325 -7.76 35.02 -6.67
C GLY A 325 -6.54 34.84 -5.77
N GLU A 326 -6.50 33.81 -4.93
CA GLU A 326 -5.40 33.55 -4.01
C GLU A 326 -4.19 32.92 -4.74
N GLY A 327 -2.99 33.35 -4.36
CA GLY A 327 -1.74 32.75 -4.84
C GLY A 327 -1.35 31.47 -4.10
N ILE A 328 -0.36 30.74 -4.63
CA ILE A 328 0.14 29.48 -4.03
C ILE A 328 0.49 29.63 -2.54
N ALA A 329 1.06 30.76 -2.13
CA ALA A 329 1.43 30.99 -0.72
C ALA A 329 0.20 30.94 0.20
N GLN A 330 -0.92 31.54 -0.22
CA GLN A 330 -2.17 31.52 0.54
C GLN A 330 -2.83 30.14 0.51
N MET A 331 -2.79 29.44 -0.63
CA MET A 331 -3.27 28.05 -0.73
C MET A 331 -2.52 27.11 0.22
N VAL A 332 -1.20 27.26 0.29
CA VAL A 332 -0.36 26.50 1.24
C VAL A 332 -0.78 26.77 2.68
N THR A 333 -1.00 28.04 3.06
CA THR A 333 -1.47 28.39 4.40
C THR A 333 -2.81 27.73 4.73
N ARG A 334 -3.80 27.75 3.81
CA ARG A 334 -5.11 27.11 4.02
C ARG A 334 -4.99 25.61 4.26
N ILE A 335 -4.12 24.94 3.52
CA ILE A 335 -3.88 23.49 3.65
C ILE A 335 -3.16 23.18 4.96
N GLU A 336 -2.13 23.96 5.31
CA GLU A 336 -1.40 23.81 6.57
C GLU A 336 -2.32 24.05 7.79
N GLU A 337 -3.18 25.07 7.74
CA GLU A 337 -4.17 25.35 8.78
C GLU A 337 -5.18 24.21 8.93
N TYR A 338 -5.70 23.69 7.82
CA TYR A 338 -6.62 22.55 7.85
C TYR A 338 -5.98 21.33 8.51
N TYR A 339 -4.71 21.01 8.18
CA TYR A 339 -3.99 19.89 8.78
C TYR A 339 -3.41 20.20 10.18
N GLY A 340 -3.52 21.43 10.67
CA GLY A 340 -3.02 21.85 11.98
C GLY A 340 -3.76 21.21 13.15
N ASP A 341 -5.05 20.90 12.97
CA ASP A 341 -5.89 20.26 13.99
C ASP A 341 -6.76 19.12 13.39
N VAL A 342 -6.10 18.08 12.88
CA VAL A 342 -6.75 16.87 12.33
C VAL A 342 -6.72 15.68 13.28
N TYR A 343 -6.24 15.86 14.50
CA TYR A 343 -6.13 14.73 15.44
C TYR A 343 -7.50 14.12 15.75
N TRP A 344 -8.54 14.96 15.88
CA TRP A 344 -9.92 14.49 16.07
C TRP A 344 -10.43 13.64 14.88
N LYS A 345 -9.98 13.92 13.65
CA LYS A 345 -10.29 13.08 12.47
C LYS A 345 -9.58 11.73 12.60
N ALA A 346 -8.31 11.76 12.96
CA ALA A 346 -7.50 10.56 13.17
C ALA A 346 -8.10 9.65 14.27
N GLU A 347 -8.60 10.24 15.36
CA GLU A 347 -9.27 9.52 16.45
C GLU A 347 -10.59 8.85 15.99
N ARG A 348 -11.38 9.56 15.17
CA ARG A 348 -12.63 9.03 14.60
C ARG A 348 -12.38 7.85 13.66
N VAL A 349 -11.35 7.98 12.81
CA VAL A 349 -10.86 6.91 11.95
C VAL A 349 -10.41 5.72 12.80
N ALA A 350 -9.57 5.95 13.81
CA ALA A 350 -9.04 4.92 14.69
C ALA A 350 -10.13 4.10 15.36
N ARG A 351 -11.14 4.76 15.94
CA ARG A 351 -12.28 4.08 16.56
C ARG A 351 -12.98 3.12 15.60
N THR A 352 -13.18 3.56 14.37
CA THR A 352 -13.91 2.79 13.34
C THR A 352 -13.10 1.58 12.88
N GLU A 353 -11.79 1.73 12.69
CA GLU A 353 -10.94 0.63 12.24
C GLU A 353 -10.67 -0.39 13.33
N VAL A 354 -10.35 0.06 14.54
CA VAL A 354 -10.03 -0.86 15.64
C VAL A 354 -11.28 -1.66 16.04
N VAL A 355 -12.45 -1.04 16.18
CA VAL A 355 -13.69 -1.76 16.55
C VAL A 355 -14.10 -2.79 15.51
N GLY A 356 -14.03 -2.47 14.22
CA GLY A 356 -14.33 -3.42 13.15
C GLY A 356 -13.35 -4.58 13.14
N ALA A 357 -12.06 -4.31 13.32
CA ALA A 357 -11.01 -5.32 13.36
C ALA A 357 -11.12 -6.27 14.55
N SER A 358 -11.38 -5.74 15.75
CA SER A 358 -11.52 -6.56 16.95
C SER A 358 -12.75 -7.46 16.89
N ASN A 359 -13.90 -6.91 16.47
CA ASN A 359 -15.12 -7.68 16.32
C ASN A 359 -15.04 -8.74 15.23
N TRP A 360 -14.40 -8.43 14.10
CA TRP A 360 -14.23 -9.41 13.04
C TRP A 360 -13.35 -10.56 13.50
N ALA A 361 -12.23 -10.25 14.18
CA ALA A 361 -11.34 -11.26 14.73
C ALA A 361 -12.04 -12.15 15.77
N GLU A 362 -12.78 -11.56 16.72
CA GLU A 362 -13.57 -12.30 17.72
C GLU A 362 -14.59 -13.22 17.06
N LEU A 363 -15.39 -12.70 16.12
CA LEU A 363 -16.36 -13.50 15.38
C LEU A 363 -15.68 -14.65 14.62
N PHE A 364 -14.55 -14.40 13.97
CA PHE A 364 -13.80 -15.43 13.27
C PHE A 364 -13.29 -16.51 14.23
N THR A 365 -12.75 -16.13 15.39
CA THR A 365 -12.36 -17.05 16.46
C THR A 365 -13.55 -17.91 16.92
N TYR A 366 -14.71 -17.30 17.15
CA TYR A 366 -15.92 -18.01 17.56
C TYR A 366 -16.35 -19.05 16.51
N LYS A 367 -16.34 -18.69 15.23
CA LYS A 367 -16.66 -19.61 14.13
C LYS A 367 -15.69 -20.79 14.05
N GLN A 368 -14.38 -20.54 14.15
CA GLN A 368 -13.36 -21.59 14.10
C GLN A 368 -13.46 -22.56 15.28
N ASN A 369 -14.06 -22.14 16.40
CA ASN A 369 -14.25 -22.96 17.60
C ASN A 369 -15.66 -23.53 17.75
N GLY A 370 -16.51 -23.44 16.71
CA GLY A 370 -17.81 -24.11 16.69
C GLY A 370 -18.91 -23.44 17.53
N VAL A 371 -18.74 -22.16 17.87
CA VAL A 371 -19.84 -21.38 18.48
C VAL A 371 -21.02 -21.33 17.50
N LYS A 372 -22.23 -21.61 17.98
CA LYS A 372 -23.41 -21.80 17.12
C LYS A 372 -24.18 -20.51 16.87
N TYR A 373 -24.25 -19.65 17.87
CA TYR A 373 -25.05 -18.42 17.86
C TYR A 373 -24.22 -17.21 18.30
N LYS A 374 -24.74 -16.03 17.99
CA LYS A 374 -24.14 -14.76 18.39
C LYS A 374 -25.22 -13.76 18.80
N ALA A 375 -24.85 -12.86 19.70
CA ALA A 375 -25.67 -11.74 20.14
C ALA A 375 -24.91 -10.41 19.94
N TRP A 376 -25.66 -9.31 19.88
CA TRP A 376 -25.09 -7.96 19.78
C TRP A 376 -24.95 -7.37 21.18
N LEU A 377 -23.75 -6.99 21.60
CA LEU A 377 -23.52 -6.43 22.93
C LEU A 377 -23.09 -4.96 22.82
N ALA A 378 -24.02 -4.05 23.08
CA ALA A 378 -23.72 -2.63 23.15
C ALA A 378 -23.20 -2.18 24.53
N THR A 379 -22.34 -1.15 24.56
CA THR A 379 -22.01 -0.42 25.78
C THR A 379 -23.23 0.38 26.24
N MET A 380 -23.65 0.23 27.49
CA MET A 380 -24.87 0.88 28.01
C MET A 380 -24.55 2.28 28.57
N ASP A 381 -24.35 3.26 27.68
CA ASP A 381 -24.15 4.67 28.03
C ASP A 381 -24.75 5.63 26.99
N ASP A 382 -24.78 6.92 27.31
CA ASP A 382 -25.38 7.98 26.49
C ASP A 382 -24.68 8.21 25.14
N ARG A 383 -23.54 7.56 24.89
CA ARG A 383 -22.78 7.67 23.63
C ARG A 383 -23.16 6.58 22.64
N THR A 384 -23.86 5.53 23.08
CA THR A 384 -24.34 4.48 22.21
C THR A 384 -25.63 4.90 21.53
N ARG A 385 -25.70 4.70 20.21
CA ARG A 385 -26.88 5.05 19.41
C ARG A 385 -28.11 4.27 19.84
N PRO A 386 -29.32 4.87 19.81
CA PRO A 386 -30.56 4.16 20.12
C PRO A 386 -30.75 2.87 19.31
N GLU A 387 -30.37 2.85 18.04
CA GLU A 387 -30.50 1.68 17.17
C GLU A 387 -29.55 0.54 17.57
N HIS A 388 -28.39 0.87 18.15
CA HIS A 388 -27.44 -0.12 18.67
C HIS A 388 -27.87 -0.66 20.03
N LEU A 389 -28.55 0.16 20.85
CA LEU A 389 -29.20 -0.29 22.09
C LEU A 389 -30.40 -1.19 21.77
N ALA A 390 -31.21 -0.85 20.78
CA ALA A 390 -32.29 -1.70 20.29
C ALA A 390 -31.75 -3.04 19.75
N ALA A 391 -30.64 -3.02 18.99
CA ALA A 391 -29.96 -4.24 18.56
C ALA A 391 -29.43 -5.05 19.75
N HIS A 392 -28.89 -4.40 20.79
CA HIS A 392 -28.52 -5.08 22.04
C HIS A 392 -29.72 -5.82 22.61
N GLU A 393 -30.83 -5.15 22.86
CA GLU A 393 -32.02 -5.77 23.46
C GLU A 393 -32.55 -6.92 22.59
N GLN A 394 -32.71 -6.69 21.29
CA GLN A 394 -33.25 -7.67 20.35
C GLN A 394 -32.40 -8.94 20.30
N TYR A 395 -31.09 -8.81 20.08
CA TYR A 395 -30.21 -9.96 19.84
C TYR A 395 -29.69 -10.61 21.13
N ASN A 396 -29.81 -9.94 22.28
CA ASN A 396 -29.63 -10.60 23.57
C ASN A 396 -30.84 -11.44 23.96
N ALA A 397 -32.05 -11.00 23.62
CA ALA A 397 -33.27 -11.78 23.84
C ALA A 397 -33.38 -12.95 22.85
N ASN A 398 -32.98 -12.73 21.59
CA ASN A 398 -33.03 -13.73 20.52
C ASN A 398 -31.69 -13.79 19.79
N PRO A 399 -30.69 -14.52 20.32
CA PRO A 399 -29.43 -14.75 19.63
C PRO A 399 -29.66 -15.39 18.26
N ILE A 400 -28.88 -14.96 17.27
CA ILE A 400 -29.01 -15.44 15.89
C ILE A 400 -27.91 -16.45 15.56
N PRO A 401 -28.10 -17.35 14.57
CA PRO A 401 -27.04 -18.25 14.13
C PRO A 401 -25.77 -17.46 13.76
N ILE A 402 -24.60 -17.99 14.08
CA ILE A 402 -23.33 -17.27 13.98
C ILE A 402 -23.02 -16.74 12.56
N ASN A 403 -23.54 -17.41 11.54
CA ASN A 403 -23.37 -17.08 10.13
C ASN A 403 -24.45 -16.14 9.56
N GLU A 404 -25.52 -15.87 10.31
CA GLU A 404 -26.56 -14.93 9.89
C GLU A 404 -26.14 -13.48 10.19
N PRO A 405 -26.48 -12.50 9.35
CA PRO A 405 -26.20 -11.09 9.64
C PRO A 405 -27.20 -10.52 10.63
N PHE A 406 -26.73 -9.58 11.46
CA PHE A 406 -27.60 -8.66 12.18
C PHE A 406 -28.24 -7.66 11.21
N ILE A 407 -29.40 -7.13 11.58
CA ILE A 407 -30.07 -6.00 10.92
C ILE A 407 -30.01 -4.82 11.87
N VAL A 408 -29.10 -3.88 11.61
CA VAL A 408 -28.90 -2.69 12.45
C VAL A 408 -28.96 -1.46 11.55
N MET A 409 -29.83 -0.50 11.89
CA MET A 409 -30.13 0.67 11.05
C MET A 409 -30.56 0.30 9.61
N GLY A 410 -31.22 -0.85 9.43
CA GLY A 410 -31.66 -1.34 8.11
C GLY A 410 -30.55 -2.01 7.28
N GLU A 411 -29.33 -2.09 7.78
CA GLU A 411 -28.18 -2.71 7.10
C GLU A 411 -27.93 -4.14 7.60
N ARG A 412 -27.51 -5.03 6.69
CA ARG A 412 -27.06 -6.39 7.00
C ARG A 412 -25.59 -6.35 7.39
N VAL A 413 -25.26 -6.59 8.66
CA VAL A 413 -23.90 -6.54 9.20
C VAL A 413 -23.54 -7.83 9.94
N MET A 414 -22.34 -8.37 9.73
CA MET A 414 -21.94 -9.63 10.36
C MET A 414 -21.49 -9.44 11.81
N GLN A 415 -20.94 -8.28 12.14
CA GLN A 415 -20.49 -7.89 13.47
C GLN A 415 -20.54 -6.36 13.64
N PRO A 416 -20.43 -5.82 14.85
CA PRO A 416 -20.20 -4.39 15.03
C PRO A 416 -18.96 -3.90 14.27
N GLY A 417 -19.09 -2.80 13.53
CA GLY A 417 -18.01 -2.23 12.71
C GLY A 417 -17.96 -2.71 11.24
N ASP A 418 -18.97 -3.46 10.78
CA ASP A 418 -19.05 -4.09 9.43
C ASP A 418 -19.99 -3.37 8.42
N GLY A 419 -20.65 -2.30 8.83
CA GLY A 419 -21.61 -1.52 8.04
C GLY A 419 -21.07 -0.19 7.50
N SER A 420 -21.99 0.65 7.04
CA SER A 420 -21.70 2.00 6.51
C SER A 420 -21.02 2.90 7.56
N GLY A 421 -20.46 4.02 7.10
CA GLY A 421 -19.89 5.04 7.99
C GLY A 421 -20.91 5.54 9.03
N SER A 422 -22.17 5.77 8.65
CA SER A 422 -23.23 6.18 9.59
C SER A 422 -23.50 5.16 10.69
N ASN A 423 -23.43 3.86 10.35
CA ASN A 423 -23.67 2.76 11.27
C ASN A 423 -22.46 2.52 12.19
N CYS A 424 -21.24 2.54 11.63
CA CYS A 424 -20.05 2.03 12.32
C CYS A 424 -19.17 3.08 12.97
N ILE A 425 -19.29 4.35 12.59
CA ILE A 425 -18.43 5.40 13.13
C ILE A 425 -18.57 5.51 14.64
N ASN A 426 -17.44 5.58 15.36
CA ASN A 426 -17.43 5.63 16.84
C ASN A 426 -18.23 4.48 17.52
N CYS A 427 -18.44 3.35 16.85
CA CYS A 427 -19.12 2.20 17.44
C CYS A 427 -18.33 1.66 18.65
N ARG A 428 -19.04 1.25 19.70
CA ARG A 428 -18.49 0.70 20.95
C ARG A 428 -19.18 -0.60 21.34
N CYS A 429 -19.75 -1.29 20.35
CA CYS A 429 -20.42 -2.57 20.54
C CYS A 429 -19.43 -3.72 20.27
N THR A 430 -19.67 -4.87 20.88
CA THR A 430 -18.96 -6.12 20.65
C THR A 430 -19.92 -7.25 20.29
N VAL A 431 -19.42 -8.32 19.69
CA VAL A 431 -20.14 -9.55 19.44
C VAL A 431 -20.02 -10.50 20.63
N LEU A 432 -21.13 -11.07 21.09
CA LEU A 432 -21.16 -12.02 22.20
C LEU A 432 -21.38 -13.44 21.67
N PRO A 433 -20.52 -14.43 21.99
CA PRO A 433 -20.72 -15.82 21.59
C PRO A 433 -21.83 -16.49 22.40
N VAL A 434 -22.66 -17.30 21.75
CA VAL A 434 -23.73 -18.08 22.40
C VAL A 434 -23.70 -19.53 21.90
N TRP A 435 -23.66 -20.48 22.83
CA TRP A 435 -23.44 -21.90 22.51
C TRP A 435 -24.73 -22.69 22.30
N GLU A 436 -25.77 -22.37 23.07
CA GLU A 436 -27.08 -23.00 23.03
C GLU A 436 -28.15 -21.91 23.19
N LEU A 437 -29.32 -22.13 22.60
CA LEU A 437 -30.51 -21.31 22.89
C LEU A 437 -31.22 -21.94 24.10
N ASP A 438 -31.82 -21.09 24.93
CA ASP A 438 -32.64 -21.53 26.07
C ASP A 438 -33.95 -22.21 25.63
#